data_AF-A0A9E3SCJ1-F1
#
_entry.id   AF-A0A9E3SCJ1-F1
#
_cell.length_a   1.000
_cell.length_b   1.000
_cell.length_c   1.000
_cell.angle_alpha   90.00
_cell.angle_beta   90.00
_cell.angle_gamma   90.00
#
_symmetry.space_group_name_H-M   'P 1'
#
loop_
_entity.id
_entity.type
_entity.pdbx_description
1 polymer ?
#
loop_
_entity_poly.entity_id
_entity_poly.type
_entity_poly.pdbx_seq_one_letter_code
_entity_poly.pdbx_strand_id
1 'polypeptide(L)'
;VFRVAARIGLTTRAKTPLQAEQQLVKHLPEAVISKAHHWLILHGRYVCKARKPDCENCGLSSFCNYYQAENKKAKTTKNKL
;
A
#
# COMPACT_ATOMS: atom_id res chain seq x y z
N VAL A 1 -8.71 -3.12 0.19
CA VAL A 1 -8.30 -2.01 1.09
C VAL A 1 -7.15 -2.40 2.00
N PHE A 2 -7.35 -3.30 2.97
CA PHE A 2 -6.35 -3.68 4.00
C PHE A 2 -4.93 -3.91 3.48
N ARG A 3 -4.72 -4.84 2.53
CA ARG A 3 -3.40 -5.13 1.92
C ARG A 3 -2.74 -3.89 1.31
N VAL A 4 -3.52 -3.08 0.59
CA VAL A 4 -3.02 -1.93 -0.16
C VAL A 4 -2.59 -0.83 0.80
N ALA A 5 -3.45 -0.52 1.78
CA ALA A 5 -3.15 0.45 2.83
C ALA A 5 -1.88 0.07 3.61
N ALA A 6 -1.75 -1.20 3.99
CA ALA A 6 -0.57 -1.72 4.68
C ALA A 6 0.70 -1.64 3.82
N ARG A 7 0.64 -1.99 2.52
CA ARG A 7 1.80 -1.93 1.61
C ARG A 7 2.27 -0.51 1.35
N ILE A 8 1.34 0.42 1.11
CA ILE A 8 1.68 1.84 0.90
C ILE A 8 2.28 2.41 2.19
N GLY A 9 1.76 2.01 3.34
CA GLY A 9 2.17 2.54 4.64
C GLY A 9 1.14 3.51 5.25
N LEU A 10 -0.10 3.50 4.74
CA LEU A 10 -1.21 4.31 5.28
C LEU A 10 -1.69 3.79 6.64
N THR A 11 -1.40 2.53 6.96
CA THR A 11 -1.72 1.91 8.25
C THR A 11 -0.46 1.32 8.87
N THR A 12 -0.30 1.45 10.17
CA THR A 12 0.84 0.93 10.93
C THR A 12 0.40 -0.24 11.82
N ARG A 13 1.00 -1.41 11.58
CA ARG A 13 0.83 -2.64 12.38
C ARG A 13 -0.62 -3.05 12.66
N ALA A 14 -1.56 -2.68 11.79
CA ALA A 14 -2.95 -3.09 11.91
C ALA A 14 -3.06 -4.61 11.73
N LYS A 15 -3.68 -5.29 12.70
CA LYS A 15 -3.87 -6.75 12.70
C LYS A 15 -5.22 -7.16 12.13
N THR A 16 -6.21 -6.25 12.16
CA THR A 16 -7.57 -6.50 11.70
C THR A 16 -8.03 -5.44 10.71
N PRO A 17 -9.01 -5.75 9.84
CA PRO A 17 -9.64 -4.77 8.96
C PRO A 17 -10.18 -3.55 9.73
N LEU A 18 -10.81 -3.79 10.89
CA LEU A 18 -11.34 -2.72 11.74
C LEU A 18 -10.24 -1.77 12.24
N GLN A 19 -9.09 -2.30 12.67
CA GLN A 19 -7.97 -1.45 13.09
C GLN A 19 -7.42 -0.61 11.92
N ALA A 20 -7.32 -1.20 10.73
CA ALA A 20 -6.89 -0.45 9.55
C ALA A 20 -7.89 0.65 9.18
N GLU A 21 -9.19 0.36 9.24
CA GLU A 21 -10.24 1.34 9.01
C GLU A 21 -10.16 2.51 10.00
N GLN A 22 -10.08 2.23 11.31
CA GLN A 22 -9.94 3.24 12.36
C GLN A 22 -8.72 4.15 12.14
N GLN A 23 -7.60 3.59 11.70
CA GLN A 23 -6.41 4.38 11.36
C GLN A 23 -6.63 5.25 10.12
N LEU A 24 -7.26 4.72 9.08
CA LEU A 24 -7.51 5.45 7.84
C LEU A 24 -8.47 6.63 8.06
N VAL A 25 -9.60 6.40 8.75
CA VAL A 25 -10.60 7.46 9.00
C VAL A 25 -10.08 8.55 9.94
N LYS A 26 -9.11 8.25 10.81
CA LYS A 26 -8.44 9.26 11.65
C LYS A 26 -7.66 10.30 10.84
N HIS A 27 -7.15 9.93 9.68
CA HIS A 27 -6.28 10.77 8.85
C HIS A 27 -6.96 11.29 7.57
N LEU A 28 -8.16 10.80 7.26
CA LEU A 28 -8.91 11.18 6.07
C LEU A 28 -10.14 12.02 6.46
N PRO A 29 -10.39 13.16 5.80
CA PRO A 29 -11.64 13.90 5.96
C PRO A 29 -12.86 13.01 5.62
N GLU A 30 -13.95 13.17 6.36
CA GLU A 30 -15.14 12.32 6.22
C GLU A 30 -15.70 12.30 4.78
N ALA A 31 -15.71 13.46 4.12
CA ALA A 31 -16.15 13.62 2.75
C ALA A 31 -15.35 12.79 1.71
N VAL A 32 -14.13 12.35 2.04
CA VAL A 32 -13.29 11.57 1.12
C VAL A 32 -13.21 10.09 1.48
N ILE A 33 -13.75 9.64 2.62
CA ILE A 33 -13.63 8.24 3.07
C ILE A 33 -14.19 7.26 2.04
N SER A 34 -15.41 7.52 1.54
CA SER A 34 -16.04 6.68 0.53
C SER A 34 -15.22 6.64 -0.77
N LYS A 35 -14.69 7.78 -1.22
CA LYS A 35 -13.84 7.85 -2.42
C LYS A 35 -12.53 7.10 -2.22
N ALA A 36 -11.87 7.29 -1.07
CA ALA A 36 -10.62 6.63 -0.72
C ALA A 36 -10.80 5.10 -0.65
N HIS A 37 -11.93 4.63 -0.13
CA HIS A 37 -12.27 3.21 -0.14
C HIS A 37 -12.27 2.63 -1.55
N HIS A 38 -12.99 3.26 -2.48
CA HIS A 38 -13.04 2.84 -3.89
C HIS A 38 -11.66 2.91 -4.55
N TRP A 39 -10.89 3.98 -4.33
CA TRP A 39 -9.52 4.11 -4.86
C TRP A 39 -8.64 2.96 -4.40
N LEU A 40 -8.66 2.62 -3.11
CA LEU A 40 -7.86 1.52 -2.56
C LEU A 40 -8.33 0.13 -3.05
N ILE A 41 -9.62 -0.06 -3.35
CA ILE A 41 -10.13 -1.28 -3.98
C ILE A 41 -9.64 -1.39 -5.42
N LEU A 42 -9.88 -0.35 -6.23
CA LEU A 42 -9.52 -0.34 -7.64
C LEU A 42 -8.02 -0.47 -7.83
N HIS A 43 -7.23 0.30 -7.07
CA HIS A 43 -5.78 0.20 -7.08
C HIS A 43 -5.31 -1.21 -6.69
N GLY A 44 -5.92 -1.84 -5.69
CA GLY A 44 -5.61 -3.21 -5.30
C GLY A 44 -5.99 -4.26 -6.34
N ARG A 45 -7.02 -4.01 -7.14
CA ARG A 45 -7.49 -4.92 -8.21
C ARG A 45 -6.60 -4.84 -9.45
N TYR A 46 -6.27 -3.63 -9.89
CA TYR A 46 -5.61 -3.43 -11.19
C TYR A 46 -4.08 -3.28 -11.08
N VAL A 47 -3.57 -2.64 -10.03
CA VAL A 47 -2.14 -2.29 -9.91
C VAL A 47 -1.45 -3.10 -8.81
N CYS A 48 -1.86 -2.91 -7.55
CA CYS A 48 -1.28 -3.54 -6.37
C CYS A 48 -1.84 -4.95 -6.12
N LYS A 49 -1.71 -5.81 -7.13
CA LYS A 49 -2.15 -7.21 -7.15
C LYS A 49 -1.50 -8.01 -6.02
N ALA A 50 -2.20 -9.04 -5.53
CA ALA A 50 -1.78 -9.79 -4.34
C ALA A 50 -0.42 -10.50 -4.52
N ARG A 51 -0.25 -11.21 -5.64
CA ARG A 51 0.95 -12.02 -5.91
C ARG A 51 2.08 -11.22 -6.57
N LYS A 52 1.81 -10.63 -7.75
CA LYS A 52 2.78 -9.83 -8.52
C LYS A 52 2.23 -8.41 -8.73
N PRO A 53 2.46 -7.48 -7.78
CA PRO A 53 2.03 -6.09 -7.95
C PRO A 53 2.83 -5.43 -9.07
N ASP A 54 2.19 -4.54 -9.82
CA ASP A 54 2.84 -3.76 -10.88
C ASP A 54 3.43 -2.49 -10.29
N CYS A 55 4.50 -2.64 -9.50
CA CYS A 55 5.13 -1.52 -8.80
C CYS A 55 5.89 -0.57 -9.75
N GLU A 56 6.36 -1.04 -10.89
CA GLU A 56 7.09 -0.20 -11.86
C GLU A 56 6.17 0.85 -12.50
N ASN A 57 4.93 0.48 -12.78
CA ASN A 57 3.91 1.39 -13.34
C ASN A 57 3.01 2.04 -12.28
N CYS A 58 3.32 1.86 -10.99
CA CYS A 58 2.50 2.40 -9.91
C CYS A 58 2.90 3.85 -9.59
N GLY A 59 1.98 4.80 -9.78
CA GLY A 59 2.21 6.22 -9.44
C GLY A 59 2.42 6.53 -7.96
N LEU A 60 2.25 5.54 -7.07
CA LEU A 60 2.48 5.68 -5.62
C LEU A 60 3.81 5.08 -5.17
N SER A 61 4.62 4.53 -6.08
CA SER A 61 5.81 3.76 -5.74
C SER A 61 6.86 4.55 -4.96
N SER A 62 7.03 5.84 -5.26
CA SER A 62 7.93 6.73 -4.50
C SER A 62 7.55 6.83 -3.01
N PHE A 63 6.26 6.79 -2.70
CA PHE A 63 5.72 6.88 -1.34
C PHE A 63 5.38 5.52 -0.71
N CYS A 64 5.63 4.41 -1.41
CA CYS A 64 5.20 3.07 -1.00
C CYS A 64 6.29 2.36 -0.19
N ASN A 65 6.03 2.12 1.10
CA ASN A 65 6.96 1.43 2.00
C ASN A 65 7.33 0.01 1.50
N TYR A 66 6.34 -0.73 0.96
CA TYR A 66 6.57 -2.06 0.40
C TYR A 66 7.56 -2.03 -0.78
N TYR A 67 7.37 -1.09 -1.71
CA TYR A 67 8.25 -0.99 -2.89
C TYR A 67 9.67 -0.60 -2.50
N GLN A 68 9.82 0.36 -1.59
CA GLN A 68 11.13 0.76 -1.08
C GLN A 68 11.86 -0.41 -0.39
N ALA A 69 11.15 -1.22 0.39
CA ALA A 69 11.73 -2.40 1.03
C ALA A 69 12.17 -3.47 0.02
N GLU A 70 11.34 -3.77 -0.98
CA GLU A 70 11.68 -4.74 -2.03
C GLU A 70 12.85 -4.26 -2.90
N ASN A 71 12.88 -2.98 -3.26
CA ASN A 71 14.01 -2.39 -4.00
C ASN A 71 15.32 -2.41 -3.21
N LYS A 72 15.27 -2.19 -1.88
CA LYS A 72 16.45 -2.33 -1.02
C LYS A 72 16.98 -3.76 -1.05
N LYS A 73 16.12 -4.77 -0.93
CA LYS A 73 16.52 -6.18 -1.03
C LYS A 73 17.19 -6.49 -2.37
N ALA A 74 16.59 -6.06 -3.49
CA ALA A 74 17.13 -6.28 -4.83
C ALA A 74 18.54 -5.68 -5.01
N LYS A 75 18.80 -4.50 -4.43
CA LYS A 75 20.14 -3.88 -4.43
C LYS A 75 21.13 -4.68 -3.57
N THR A 76 20.74 -5.11 -2.37
CA THR A 76 21.60 -5.91 -1.49
C THR A 76 21.99 -7.25 -2.13
N THR A 77 21.07 -7.93 -2.83
CA THR A 77 21.37 -9.19 -3.51
C THR A 77 22.36 -9.02 -4.66
N LYS A 78 22.26 -7.92 -5.43
CA LYS A 78 23.19 -7.62 -6.52
C LYS A 78 24.61 -7.29 -6.06
N ASN A 79 24.78 -6.69 -4.88
CA ASN A 79 26.09 -6.39 -4.31
C ASN A 79 26.80 -7.61 -3.68
N LYS A 80 26.13 -8.77 -3.62
CA LYS A 80 26.68 -10.00 -3.02
C LYS A 80 27.11 -11.05 -4.07
N LEU A 81 26.89 -10.77 -5.36
CA LEU A 81 27.43 -11.51 -6.51
C LEU A 81 28.61 -10.72 -7.07
#